data_AF-A0A0B4CNH3-F1
#
_entry.id   AF-A0A0B4CNH3-F1
#
_cell.length_a   1.000
_cell.length_b   1.000
_cell.length_c   1.000
_cell.angle_alpha   90.00
_cell.angle_beta   90.00
_cell.angle_gamma   90.00
#
_symmetry.space_group_name_H-M   'P 1'
#
loop_
_entity.id
_entity.type
_entity.pdbx_description
1 polymer ?
#
loop_
_entity_poly.entity_id
_entity_poly.type
_entity_poly.pdbx_seq_one_letter_code
_entity_poly.pdbx_strand_id
1 'polypeptide(L)'
;MKRSLILSFILIVGMKAFAQESEFKIYKNGLIYSEKAMDKLTHIVDSLNLKFKTCDLSKKFYSKGQTNAYIVKMEGGDIQSAKQDMEKQMPIEEFIKKYPNATIAKNALIIKRKYKDYDNKEVVEFEEFNLKDNYGFSITSENLSLYNQNLQNKWLFDHDKETSYSKESLEAFYFPNPFSSEEIPEKYAYMIGYSDCLIDTTTTKFKDNLKRGSSNMPKNWMSFSDKKKSKLLEELRSTRVIGGCSQDMGPRIHAVNIALLSAETYNWNIFLKAHLDIMNDRFDRVSDGSYAWGQRNTYIRELEELNINVLKLVMGISFRVENPVTNHYYGSIGRIGRALSESQNKTEIENTILAAISDNNLDYYNRLLFFFLFKNYNSYTTNDTQKKVNEEKLLAAITNFPDYYTQQLKEF
;
A
#
# COMPACT_ATOMS: atom_id res chain seq x y z
N MET A 1 -35.94 50.15 1.18
CA MET A 1 -34.54 50.24 1.67
C MET A 1 -34.18 49.16 2.70
N LYS A 2 -34.94 48.94 3.79
CA LYS A 2 -34.57 47.95 4.83
C LYS A 2 -34.47 46.48 4.34
N ARG A 3 -35.29 46.06 3.37
CA ARG A 3 -35.24 44.69 2.80
C ARG A 3 -34.02 44.43 1.89
N SER A 4 -33.55 45.43 1.14
CA SER A 4 -32.36 45.30 0.27
C SER A 4 -31.05 45.23 1.06
N LEU A 5 -31.01 45.88 2.23
CA LEU A 5 -29.87 45.80 3.17
C LEU A 5 -29.74 44.40 3.81
N ILE A 6 -30.87 43.76 4.14
CA ILE A 6 -30.89 42.41 4.72
C ILE A 6 -30.44 41.36 3.69
N LEU A 7 -30.89 41.45 2.44
CA LEU A 7 -30.46 40.57 1.36
C LEU A 7 -28.97 40.70 1.04
N SER A 8 -28.42 41.91 1.08
CA SER A 8 -26.98 42.15 0.89
C SER A 8 -26.15 41.60 2.06
N PHE A 9 -26.66 41.68 3.29
CA PHE A 9 -25.97 41.13 4.46
C PHE A 9 -25.96 39.60 4.45
N ILE A 10 -27.05 38.94 4.01
CA ILE A 10 -27.11 37.47 3.87
C ILE A 10 -26.17 36.98 2.76
N LEU A 11 -26.02 37.72 1.65
CA LEU A 11 -25.05 37.40 0.60
C LEU A 11 -23.59 37.52 1.07
N ILE A 12 -23.28 38.54 1.88
CA ILE A 12 -21.93 38.75 2.43
C ILE A 12 -21.58 37.70 3.50
N VAL A 13 -22.56 37.27 4.31
CA VAL A 13 -22.37 36.19 5.30
C VAL A 13 -22.28 34.82 4.61
N GLY A 14 -23.04 34.60 3.52
CA GLY A 14 -22.93 33.40 2.69
C GLY A 14 -21.57 33.24 2.01
N MET A 15 -20.93 34.33 1.57
CA MET A 15 -19.59 34.30 0.99
C MET A 15 -18.48 33.99 2.00
N LYS A 16 -18.68 34.23 3.30
CA LYS A 16 -17.72 33.86 4.34
C LYS A 16 -17.84 32.42 4.81
N ALA A 17 -18.95 31.73 4.51
CA ALA A 17 -19.16 30.33 4.87
C ALA A 17 -18.50 29.32 3.92
N PHE A 18 -17.91 29.79 2.80
CA PHE A 18 -17.18 28.94 1.83
C PHE A 18 -15.66 29.03 1.95
N ALA A 19 -15.12 29.70 2.98
CA ALA A 19 -13.74 29.46 3.37
C ALA A 19 -13.67 28.07 4.05
N GLN A 20 -13.74 27.01 3.26
CA GLN A 20 -13.27 25.70 3.71
C GLN A 20 -11.81 25.91 4.10
N GLU A 21 -11.49 25.85 5.39
CA GLU A 21 -10.11 25.78 5.82
C GLU A 21 -9.51 24.55 5.16
N SER A 22 -8.61 24.78 4.19
CA SER A 22 -7.85 23.71 3.58
C SER A 22 -6.98 23.06 4.67
N GLU A 23 -6.87 21.73 4.63
CA GLU A 23 -6.13 20.95 5.62
C GLU A 23 -4.71 21.49 5.87
N PHE A 24 -4.05 22.00 4.82
CA PHE A 24 -2.80 22.76 4.92
C PHE A 24 -2.90 24.11 4.20
N LYS A 25 -1.90 24.98 4.44
CA LYS A 25 -1.77 26.25 3.73
C LYS A 25 -1.66 26.00 2.22
N ILE A 26 -2.56 26.61 1.46
CA ILE A 26 -2.49 26.68 0.00
C ILE A 26 -1.80 27.98 -0.43
N TYR A 27 -0.84 27.89 -1.35
CA TYR A 27 -0.15 29.02 -1.95
C TYR A 27 -0.90 29.54 -3.18
N LYS A 28 -0.45 30.67 -3.76
CA LYS A 28 -1.12 31.31 -4.90
C LYS A 28 -1.28 30.41 -6.13
N ASN A 29 -0.36 29.47 -6.31
CA ASN A 29 -0.40 28.41 -7.34
C ASN A 29 -1.44 27.30 -7.07
N GLY A 30 -2.15 27.33 -5.95
CA GLY A 30 -3.16 26.33 -5.60
C GLY A 30 -2.61 25.03 -5.01
N LEU A 31 -1.32 24.98 -4.65
CA LEU A 31 -0.62 23.82 -4.08
C LEU A 31 -0.23 24.05 -2.62
N ILE A 32 0.11 22.98 -1.89
CA ILE A 32 0.69 23.09 -0.54
C ILE A 32 2.14 23.57 -0.51
N TYR A 33 2.78 23.73 -1.67
CA TYR A 33 4.15 24.19 -1.82
C TYR A 33 4.22 25.56 -2.53
N SER A 34 5.18 26.40 -2.13
CA SER A 34 5.38 27.73 -2.74
C SER A 34 5.83 27.61 -4.20
N GLU A 35 5.52 28.61 -5.03
CA GLU A 35 6.00 28.69 -6.43
C GLU A 35 7.52 28.51 -6.50
N LYS A 36 8.25 29.25 -5.65
CA LYS A 36 9.71 29.13 -5.53
C LYS A 36 10.17 27.70 -5.21
N ALA A 37 9.45 26.97 -4.36
CA ALA A 37 9.79 25.58 -4.04
C ALA A 37 9.49 24.65 -5.22
N MET A 38 8.35 24.85 -5.90
CA MET A 38 7.98 24.08 -7.08
C MET A 38 8.97 24.27 -8.23
N ASP A 39 9.35 25.51 -8.55
CA ASP A 39 10.35 25.80 -9.60
C ASP A 39 11.68 25.06 -9.35
N LYS A 40 12.14 25.08 -8.09
CA LYS A 40 13.36 24.37 -7.69
C LYS A 40 13.22 22.85 -7.84
N LEU A 41 12.10 22.29 -7.40
CA LEU A 41 11.85 20.85 -7.51
C LEU A 41 11.75 20.43 -8.98
N THR A 42 11.11 21.24 -9.82
CA THR A 42 11.03 21.00 -11.27
C THR A 42 12.42 20.92 -11.90
N HIS A 43 13.35 21.82 -11.56
CA HIS A 43 14.73 21.72 -12.05
C HIS A 43 15.46 20.43 -11.63
N ILE A 44 15.21 19.96 -10.40
CA ILE A 44 15.76 18.68 -9.94
C ILE A 44 15.12 17.53 -10.73
N VAL A 45 13.80 17.55 -10.89
CA VAL A 45 13.04 16.54 -11.65
C VAL A 45 13.51 16.46 -13.10
N ASP A 46 13.73 17.59 -13.77
CA ASP A 46 14.24 17.59 -15.15
C ASP A 46 15.61 16.90 -15.25
N SER A 47 16.48 17.15 -14.26
CA SER A 47 17.79 16.47 -14.17
C SER A 47 17.64 14.97 -13.90
N LEU A 48 16.70 14.59 -13.04
CA LEU A 48 16.40 13.18 -12.74
C LEU A 48 15.78 12.46 -13.94
N ASN A 49 14.90 13.11 -14.70
CA ASN A 49 14.35 12.57 -15.93
C ASN A 49 15.45 12.30 -16.97
N LEU A 50 16.44 13.20 -17.09
CA LEU A 50 17.59 12.97 -17.94
C LEU A 50 18.43 11.78 -17.45
N LYS A 51 18.71 11.71 -16.14
CA LYS A 51 19.41 10.56 -15.55
C LYS A 51 18.63 9.26 -15.73
N PHE A 52 17.31 9.31 -15.66
CA PHE A 52 16.43 8.16 -15.81
C PHE A 52 16.52 7.54 -17.21
N LYS A 53 16.72 8.36 -18.27
CA LYS A 53 17.00 7.85 -19.62
C LYS A 53 18.26 6.97 -19.68
N THR A 54 19.13 7.07 -18.67
CA THR A 54 20.36 6.29 -18.51
C THR A 54 20.34 5.36 -17.29
N CYS A 55 19.22 5.29 -16.54
CA CYS A 55 19.08 4.33 -15.43
C CYS A 55 19.11 2.91 -16.01
N ASP A 56 19.75 1.98 -15.31
CA ASP A 56 19.76 0.58 -15.71
C ASP A 56 18.38 -0.05 -15.45
N LEU A 57 17.55 -0.02 -16.49
CA LEU A 57 16.21 -0.60 -16.49
C LEU A 57 16.21 -2.07 -16.92
N SER A 58 17.39 -2.69 -17.09
CA SER A 58 17.50 -4.11 -17.38
C SER A 58 17.24 -5.01 -16.16
N LYS A 59 17.07 -4.41 -14.98
CA LYS A 59 16.79 -5.14 -13.76
C LYS A 59 15.49 -5.94 -13.91
N LYS A 60 15.63 -7.25 -13.80
CA LYS A 60 14.52 -8.20 -13.71
C LYS A 60 13.95 -8.20 -12.30
N PHE A 61 12.64 -8.13 -12.21
CA PHE A 61 11.91 -8.29 -10.95
C PHE A 61 11.14 -9.59 -10.97
N TYR A 62 10.97 -10.19 -9.80
CA TYR A 62 10.24 -11.44 -9.65
C TYR A 62 9.06 -11.24 -8.70
N SER A 63 7.94 -11.92 -8.96
CA SER A 63 6.78 -11.91 -8.08
C SER A 63 7.13 -12.51 -6.72
N LYS A 64 6.33 -12.21 -5.69
CA LYS A 64 6.40 -12.98 -4.44
C LYS A 64 6.17 -14.46 -4.72
N GLY A 65 6.83 -15.29 -3.90
CA GLY A 65 6.62 -16.74 -3.94
C GLY A 65 5.16 -17.06 -3.60
N GLN A 66 4.45 -17.73 -4.51
CA GLN A 66 3.03 -18.03 -4.32
C GLN A 66 2.66 -19.43 -4.82
N THR A 67 1.55 -19.96 -4.30
CA THR A 67 0.94 -21.21 -4.76
C THR A 67 -0.54 -21.24 -4.36
N ASN A 68 -1.30 -22.15 -4.94
CA ASN A 68 -2.64 -22.46 -4.47
C ASN A 68 -2.58 -23.64 -3.48
N ALA A 69 -3.23 -23.48 -2.33
CA ALA A 69 -3.27 -24.47 -1.27
C ALA A 69 -4.70 -24.85 -0.87
N TYR A 70 -4.79 -25.88 -0.03
CA TYR A 70 -5.96 -26.13 0.80
C TYR A 70 -5.74 -25.46 2.15
N ILE A 71 -6.80 -24.87 2.70
CA ILE A 71 -6.86 -24.45 4.10
C ILE A 71 -7.78 -25.41 4.81
N VAL A 72 -7.30 -25.97 5.90
CA VAL A 72 -8.03 -26.93 6.73
C VAL A 72 -8.18 -26.33 8.12
N LYS A 73 -9.41 -26.30 8.63
CA LYS A 73 -9.70 -25.83 9.99
C LYS A 73 -10.54 -26.87 10.73
N MET A 74 -10.17 -27.15 11.98
CA MET A 74 -10.88 -28.04 12.88
C MET A 74 -11.02 -27.38 14.25
N GLU A 75 -12.25 -27.34 14.77
CA GLU A 75 -12.56 -26.92 16.15
C GLU A 75 -13.30 -28.06 16.84
N GLY A 76 -12.58 -28.85 17.63
CA GLY A 76 -13.05 -30.12 18.20
C GLY A 76 -12.98 -31.33 17.26
N GLY A 77 -13.51 -32.47 17.73
CA GLY A 77 -13.31 -33.77 17.10
C GLY A 77 -12.01 -34.44 17.54
N ASP A 78 -11.48 -35.36 16.73
CA ASP A 78 -10.23 -36.07 17.02
C ASP A 78 -9.01 -35.29 16.50
N ILE A 79 -8.78 -34.11 17.09
CA ILE A 79 -7.68 -33.20 16.72
C ILE A 79 -6.32 -33.87 16.90
N GLN A 80 -6.13 -34.64 17.97
CA GLN A 80 -4.86 -35.28 18.25
C GLN A 80 -4.49 -36.29 17.16
N SER A 81 -5.44 -37.10 16.68
CA SER A 81 -5.18 -37.98 15.53
C SER A 81 -4.94 -37.18 14.25
N ALA A 82 -5.72 -36.12 14.00
CA ALA A 82 -5.56 -35.29 12.80
C ALA A 82 -4.16 -34.66 12.73
N LYS A 83 -3.68 -34.13 13.86
CA LYS A 83 -2.32 -33.62 14.01
C LYS A 83 -1.27 -34.67 13.71
N GLN A 84 -1.40 -35.88 14.27
CA GLN A 84 -0.46 -36.98 14.01
C GLN A 84 -0.44 -37.39 12.52
N ASP A 85 -1.58 -37.33 11.85
CA ASP A 85 -1.66 -37.65 10.42
C ASP A 85 -1.05 -36.55 9.55
N MET A 86 -1.21 -35.28 9.91
CA MET A 86 -0.51 -34.15 9.27
C MET A 86 1.01 -34.24 9.48
N GLU A 87 1.48 -34.59 10.68
CA GLU A 87 2.90 -34.83 10.97
C GLU A 87 3.48 -35.95 10.09
N LYS A 88 2.70 -37.02 9.86
CA LYS A 88 3.03 -38.12 8.95
C LYS A 88 2.84 -37.79 7.47
N GLN A 89 2.46 -36.55 7.14
CA GLN A 89 2.24 -36.09 5.78
C GLN A 89 1.16 -36.87 5.02
N MET A 90 0.06 -37.20 5.69
CA MET A 90 -1.10 -37.87 5.06
C MET A 90 -1.58 -37.09 3.82
N PRO A 91 -1.87 -37.75 2.69
CA PRO A 91 -2.44 -37.08 1.52
C PRO A 91 -3.78 -36.38 1.84
N ILE A 92 -4.02 -35.21 1.24
CA ILE A 92 -5.21 -34.40 1.52
C ILE A 92 -6.52 -35.14 1.23
N GLU A 93 -6.57 -35.98 0.19
CA GLU A 93 -7.77 -36.74 -0.16
C GLU A 93 -8.11 -37.80 0.90
N GLU A 94 -7.09 -38.39 1.54
CA GLU A 94 -7.28 -39.32 2.66
C GLU A 94 -7.69 -38.58 3.91
N PHE A 95 -7.07 -37.43 4.17
CA PHE A 95 -7.42 -36.57 5.31
C PHE A 95 -8.89 -36.14 5.26
N ILE A 96 -9.37 -35.64 4.12
CA ILE A 96 -10.77 -35.21 3.95
C ILE A 96 -11.75 -36.38 4.19
N LYS A 97 -11.40 -37.59 3.76
CA LYS A 97 -12.24 -38.78 4.00
C LYS A 97 -12.27 -39.18 5.46
N LYS A 98 -11.13 -39.11 6.15
CA LYS A 98 -11.00 -39.49 7.56
C LYS A 98 -11.63 -38.45 8.50
N TYR A 99 -11.57 -37.17 8.14
CA TYR A 99 -12.05 -36.04 8.94
C TYR A 99 -13.15 -35.25 8.21
N PRO A 100 -14.35 -35.82 7.99
CA PRO A 100 -15.42 -35.19 7.21
C PRO A 100 -15.99 -33.92 7.85
N ASN A 101 -15.75 -33.70 9.14
CA ASN A 101 -16.19 -32.51 9.88
C ASN A 101 -15.20 -31.34 9.78
N ALA A 102 -14.03 -31.53 9.15
CA ALA A 102 -13.08 -30.45 8.94
C ALA A 102 -13.63 -29.44 7.92
N THR A 103 -13.42 -28.16 8.18
CA THR A 103 -13.73 -27.10 7.21
C THR A 103 -12.58 -27.01 6.22
N ILE A 104 -12.89 -27.10 4.92
CA ILE A 104 -11.89 -27.13 3.85
C ILE A 104 -12.15 -25.99 2.85
N ALA A 105 -11.22 -25.06 2.74
CA ALA A 105 -11.15 -24.13 1.61
C ALA A 105 -10.16 -24.66 0.57
N LYS A 106 -10.56 -24.66 -0.71
CA LYS A 106 -9.73 -25.11 -1.82
C LYS A 106 -9.26 -23.91 -2.64
N ASN A 107 -8.12 -24.06 -3.31
CA ASN A 107 -7.55 -23.05 -4.21
C ASN A 107 -7.34 -21.69 -3.54
N ALA A 108 -6.95 -21.69 -2.26
CA ALA A 108 -6.58 -20.47 -1.56
C ALA A 108 -5.20 -20.02 -2.03
N LEU A 109 -5.05 -18.76 -2.41
CA LEU A 109 -3.75 -18.20 -2.80
C LEU A 109 -2.90 -18.00 -1.55
N ILE A 110 -1.78 -18.69 -1.46
CA ILE A 110 -0.84 -18.54 -0.35
C ILE A 110 0.40 -17.81 -0.83
N ILE A 111 0.76 -16.74 -0.12
CA ILE A 111 1.97 -15.96 -0.35
C ILE A 111 2.98 -16.34 0.74
N LYS A 112 4.22 -16.63 0.35
CA LYS A 112 5.32 -16.77 1.31
C LYS A 112 6.17 -15.51 1.35
N ARG A 113 6.54 -15.07 2.55
CA ARG A 113 7.41 -13.90 2.75
C ARG A 113 8.39 -14.09 3.89
N LYS A 114 9.51 -13.37 3.82
CA LYS A 114 10.48 -13.23 4.91
C LYS A 114 10.45 -11.78 5.39
N TYR A 115 10.34 -11.56 6.69
CA TYR A 115 10.35 -10.22 7.27
C TYR A 115 10.93 -10.23 8.69
N LYS A 116 11.09 -9.04 9.28
CA LYS A 116 11.41 -8.88 10.69
C LYS A 116 10.13 -8.59 11.46
N ASP A 117 9.86 -9.39 12.48
CA ASP A 117 8.68 -9.20 13.34
C ASP A 117 8.83 -7.98 14.28
N TYR A 118 7.88 -7.80 15.18
CA TYR A 118 7.88 -6.69 16.13
C TYR A 118 9.03 -6.77 17.16
N ASP A 119 9.55 -7.98 17.41
CA ASP A 119 10.74 -8.25 18.24
C ASP A 119 12.04 -8.18 17.43
N ASN A 120 11.95 -7.73 16.17
CA ASN A 120 13.06 -7.56 15.23
C ASN A 120 13.76 -8.89 14.86
N LYS A 121 13.08 -10.02 15.07
CA LYS A 121 13.52 -11.36 14.68
C LYS A 121 13.16 -11.63 13.24
N GLU A 122 14.05 -12.28 12.49
CA GLU A 122 13.72 -12.74 11.16
C GLU A 122 12.78 -13.95 11.24
N VAL A 123 11.67 -13.87 10.53
CA VAL A 123 10.66 -14.93 10.45
C VAL A 123 10.25 -15.18 9.00
N VAL A 124 9.69 -16.36 8.77
CA VAL A 124 9.03 -16.73 7.52
C VAL A 124 7.54 -16.87 7.80
N GLU A 125 6.73 -16.30 6.92
CA GLU A 125 5.28 -16.39 7.01
C GLU A 125 4.70 -16.92 5.71
N PHE A 126 3.67 -17.74 5.88
CA PHE A 126 2.79 -18.23 4.83
C PHE A 126 1.42 -17.65 5.11
N GLU A 127 0.92 -16.79 4.23
CA GLU A 127 -0.30 -16.02 4.43
C GLU A 127 -1.29 -16.31 3.31
N GLU A 128 -2.52 -16.61 3.66
CA GLU A 128 -3.64 -16.60 2.74
C GLU A 128 -3.92 -15.18 2.26
N PHE A 129 -3.85 -14.97 0.96
CA PHE A 129 -4.40 -13.77 0.34
C PHE A 129 -5.92 -13.89 0.23
N ASN A 130 -6.61 -13.60 1.35
CA ASN A 130 -8.06 -13.69 1.44
C ASN A 130 -8.70 -12.60 0.57
N LEU A 131 -9.62 -13.01 -0.31
CA LEU A 131 -10.31 -12.09 -1.21
C LEU A 131 -11.46 -11.33 -0.54
N LYS A 132 -12.03 -11.87 0.54
CA LYS A 132 -13.26 -11.40 1.20
C LYS A 132 -13.03 -10.30 2.21
N ASP A 133 -11.95 -10.41 2.97
CA ASP A 133 -11.62 -9.45 4.00
C ASP A 133 -10.10 -9.41 4.25
N ASN A 134 -9.69 -8.58 5.19
CA ASN A 134 -8.28 -8.40 5.55
C ASN A 134 -7.77 -9.47 6.53
N TYR A 135 -8.55 -10.52 6.81
CA TYR A 135 -8.23 -11.55 7.80
C TYR A 135 -7.99 -12.89 7.08
N GLY A 136 -6.82 -13.01 6.47
CA GLY A 136 -6.32 -14.29 5.96
C GLY A 136 -5.76 -15.14 7.09
N PHE A 137 -5.89 -16.47 6.96
CA PHE A 137 -5.13 -17.38 7.80
C PHE A 137 -3.63 -17.22 7.52
N SER A 138 -2.79 -17.25 8.55
CA SER A 138 -1.35 -17.19 8.39
C SER A 138 -0.64 -18.10 9.40
N ILE A 139 0.50 -18.65 8.98
CA ILE A 139 1.42 -19.41 9.84
C ILE A 139 2.78 -18.73 9.77
N THR A 140 3.33 -18.37 10.93
CA THR A 140 4.64 -17.73 11.07
C THR A 140 5.62 -18.66 11.77
N SER A 141 6.86 -18.74 11.28
CA SER A 141 7.91 -19.59 11.84
C SER A 141 9.24 -18.88 11.92
N GLU A 142 9.97 -19.07 13.03
CA GLU A 142 11.37 -18.66 13.18
C GLU A 142 12.32 -19.57 12.36
N ASN A 143 11.85 -20.73 11.87
CA ASN A 143 12.66 -21.62 11.04
C ASN A 143 12.78 -21.09 9.60
N LEU A 144 13.81 -20.26 9.36
CA LEU A 144 14.07 -19.63 8.07
C LEU A 144 14.30 -20.60 6.91
N SER A 145 14.67 -21.86 7.19
CA SER A 145 14.88 -22.86 6.13
C SER A 145 13.58 -23.19 5.37
N LEU A 146 12.42 -23.02 6.01
CA LEU A 146 11.11 -23.24 5.39
C LEU A 146 10.88 -22.38 4.15
N TYR A 147 11.51 -21.20 4.06
CA TYR A 147 11.35 -20.30 2.92
C TYR A 147 11.83 -20.92 1.60
N ASN A 148 12.92 -21.68 1.64
CA ASN A 148 13.55 -22.30 0.47
C ASN A 148 13.15 -23.78 0.31
N GLN A 149 12.48 -24.37 1.29
CA GLN A 149 12.08 -25.77 1.27
C GLN A 149 11.00 -26.02 0.21
N ASN A 150 11.08 -27.17 -0.46
CA ASN A 150 9.94 -27.66 -1.25
C ASN A 150 8.86 -28.22 -0.30
N LEU A 151 7.73 -27.52 -0.27
CA LEU A 151 6.55 -27.85 0.53
C LEU A 151 5.46 -28.59 -0.26
N GLN A 152 5.71 -28.94 -1.52
CA GLN A 152 4.75 -29.71 -2.31
C GLN A 152 4.39 -31.03 -1.62
N ASN A 153 3.09 -31.32 -1.57
CA ASN A 153 2.44 -32.44 -0.89
C ASN A 153 2.79 -32.52 0.59
N LYS A 154 3.00 -31.37 1.24
CA LYS A 154 3.26 -31.28 2.67
C LYS A 154 2.25 -30.40 3.38
N TRP A 155 2.10 -30.69 4.66
CA TRP A 155 1.37 -29.89 5.62
C TRP A 155 2.26 -28.87 6.29
N LEU A 156 1.71 -27.69 6.52
CA LEU A 156 2.18 -26.72 7.49
C LEU A 156 0.97 -26.35 8.37
N PHE A 157 1.08 -26.51 9.68
CA PHE A 157 -0.07 -26.38 10.58
C PHE A 157 0.31 -25.74 11.90
N ASP A 158 -0.68 -25.10 12.50
CA ASP A 158 -0.66 -24.59 13.87
C ASP A 158 -1.74 -25.31 14.69
N HIS A 159 -1.38 -25.65 15.93
CA HIS A 159 -2.24 -26.36 16.88
C HIS A 159 -2.34 -25.56 18.16
N ASP A 160 -3.56 -25.08 18.44
CA ASP A 160 -3.87 -24.39 19.68
C ASP A 160 -4.59 -25.34 20.63
N LYS A 161 -4.02 -25.49 21.84
CA LYS A 161 -4.64 -26.28 22.90
C LYS A 161 -5.86 -25.56 23.45
N GLU A 162 -6.80 -26.33 23.98
CA GLU A 162 -7.94 -25.78 24.70
C GLU A 162 -7.50 -24.86 25.84
N THR A 163 -8.16 -23.72 25.95
CA THR A 163 -7.98 -22.76 27.03
C THR A 163 -9.34 -22.42 27.65
N SER A 164 -9.36 -21.62 28.72
CA SER A 164 -10.62 -21.10 29.26
C SER A 164 -11.38 -20.18 28.31
N TYR A 165 -10.75 -19.72 27.22
CA TYR A 165 -11.31 -18.75 26.28
C TYR A 165 -11.58 -19.34 24.88
N SER A 166 -11.00 -20.50 24.56
CA SER A 166 -11.07 -21.11 23.22
C SER A 166 -11.03 -22.63 23.32
N LYS A 167 -11.76 -23.30 22.42
CA LYS A 167 -11.65 -24.75 22.24
C LYS A 167 -10.30 -25.10 21.63
N GLU A 168 -9.89 -26.36 21.76
CA GLU A 168 -8.77 -26.89 20.99
C GLU A 168 -9.07 -26.76 19.49
N SER A 169 -8.10 -26.26 18.72
CA SER A 169 -8.22 -26.05 17.28
C SER A 169 -6.94 -26.44 16.53
N LEU A 170 -7.13 -26.83 15.28
CA LEU A 170 -6.06 -27.18 14.35
C LEU A 170 -6.33 -26.46 13.02
N GLU A 171 -5.39 -25.61 12.61
CA GLU A 171 -5.46 -24.91 11.34
C GLU A 171 -4.21 -25.22 10.50
N ALA A 172 -4.41 -25.46 9.20
CA ALA A 172 -3.33 -25.94 8.36
C ALA A 172 -3.44 -25.50 6.91
N PHE A 173 -2.27 -25.35 6.28
CA PHE A 173 -2.10 -25.37 4.84
C PHE A 173 -1.67 -26.76 4.36
N TYR A 174 -2.26 -27.23 3.26
CA TYR A 174 -1.71 -28.31 2.46
C TYR A 174 -1.39 -27.80 1.05
N PHE A 175 -0.15 -27.99 0.61
CA PHE A 175 0.34 -27.44 -0.66
C PHE A 175 0.40 -28.51 -1.76
N PRO A 176 -0.59 -28.64 -2.65
CA PRO A 176 -0.55 -29.63 -3.73
C PRO A 176 0.54 -29.33 -4.77
N ASN A 177 0.94 -28.05 -4.89
CA ASN A 177 1.90 -27.56 -5.86
C ASN A 177 3.06 -26.84 -5.16
N PRO A 178 4.28 -26.84 -5.74
CA PRO A 178 5.38 -26.06 -5.21
C PRO A 178 5.08 -24.56 -5.30
N PHE A 179 5.75 -23.76 -4.47
CA PHE A 179 5.74 -22.31 -4.62
C PHE A 179 6.51 -21.90 -5.87
N SER A 180 5.94 -21.01 -6.68
CA SER A 180 6.59 -20.40 -7.83
C SER A 180 6.78 -18.90 -7.62
N SER A 181 7.77 -18.35 -8.32
CA SER A 181 8.02 -16.92 -8.43
C SER A 181 8.31 -16.65 -9.91
N GLU A 182 7.54 -15.76 -10.52
CA GLU A 182 7.54 -15.50 -11.95
C GLU A 182 8.23 -14.17 -12.25
N GLU A 183 8.89 -14.07 -13.40
CA GLU A 183 9.47 -12.81 -13.83
C GLU A 183 8.36 -11.81 -14.15
N ILE A 184 8.40 -10.63 -13.53
CA ILE A 184 7.45 -9.55 -13.77
C ILE A 184 7.62 -9.04 -15.21
N PRO A 185 6.55 -8.98 -16.04
CA PRO A 185 6.65 -8.50 -17.41
C PRO A 185 7.35 -7.15 -17.53
N GLU A 186 8.17 -6.99 -18.57
CA GLU A 186 9.07 -5.85 -18.77
C GLU A 186 8.38 -4.49 -18.59
N LYS A 187 7.17 -4.33 -19.13
CA LYS A 187 6.39 -3.08 -19.02
C LYS A 187 6.07 -2.68 -17.57
N TYR A 188 5.88 -3.65 -16.68
CA TYR A 188 5.63 -3.41 -15.25
C TYR A 188 6.93 -3.31 -14.47
N ALA A 189 7.94 -4.13 -14.81
CA ALA A 189 9.30 -4.01 -14.29
C ALA A 189 9.86 -2.60 -14.51
N TYR A 190 9.57 -1.99 -15.66
CA TYR A 190 9.91 -0.60 -15.96
C TYR A 190 9.26 0.40 -14.99
N MET A 191 8.01 0.19 -14.58
CA MET A 191 7.32 1.06 -13.62
C MET A 191 7.96 0.95 -12.23
N ILE A 192 8.30 -0.27 -11.81
CA ILE A 192 9.01 -0.52 -10.55
C ILE A 192 10.39 0.16 -10.59
N GLY A 193 11.16 -0.06 -11.65
CA GLY A 193 12.47 0.57 -11.86
C GLY A 193 12.40 2.10 -11.92
N TYR A 194 11.35 2.66 -12.53
CA TYR A 194 11.07 4.11 -12.51
C TYR A 194 10.87 4.61 -11.08
N SER A 195 10.03 3.94 -10.29
CA SER A 195 9.82 4.32 -8.89
C SER A 195 11.11 4.22 -8.06
N ASP A 196 11.91 3.17 -8.27
CA ASP A 196 13.18 2.95 -7.57
C ASP A 196 14.27 3.96 -7.94
N CYS A 197 14.30 4.42 -9.20
CA CYS A 197 15.27 5.42 -9.66
C CYS A 197 14.88 6.83 -9.20
N LEU A 198 13.58 7.13 -9.11
CA LEU A 198 13.07 8.44 -8.68
C LEU A 198 13.09 8.60 -7.15
N ILE A 199 12.77 7.53 -6.42
CA ILE A 199 12.83 7.47 -4.96
C ILE A 199 14.22 6.98 -4.58
N ASP A 200 15.09 7.86 -4.08
CA ASP A 200 16.38 7.39 -3.55
C ASP A 200 16.17 6.38 -2.42
N THR A 201 16.58 5.15 -2.68
CA THR A 201 16.40 3.97 -1.86
C THR A 201 17.50 3.83 -0.79
N THR A 202 18.56 4.64 -0.89
CA THR A 202 19.67 4.69 0.09
C THR A 202 19.41 5.67 1.24
N THR A 203 18.62 6.73 1.01
CA THR A 203 18.30 7.72 2.05
C THR A 203 16.93 7.46 2.66
N THR A 204 16.86 7.32 3.98
CA THR A 204 15.58 7.27 4.71
C THR A 204 15.06 8.67 5.01
N LYS A 205 13.71 8.82 5.08
CA LYS A 205 13.08 10.08 5.52
C LYS A 205 13.54 10.46 6.92
N PHE A 206 13.51 9.47 7.82
CA PHE A 206 13.93 9.58 9.20
C PHE A 206 15.37 9.12 9.39
N LYS A 207 16.09 9.69 10.37
CA LYS A 207 17.39 9.19 10.79
C LYS A 207 17.27 7.94 11.65
N ASP A 208 18.36 7.22 11.80
CA ASP A 208 18.47 6.14 12.77
C ASP A 208 18.32 6.67 14.22
N ASN A 209 17.85 5.81 15.12
CA ASN A 209 17.70 6.10 16.56
C ASN A 209 16.80 7.30 16.88
N LEU A 210 15.59 7.32 16.30
CA LEU A 210 14.62 8.40 16.52
C LEU A 210 14.24 8.58 17.98
N LYS A 211 14.10 9.85 18.39
CA LYS A 211 13.55 10.20 19.70
C LYS A 211 12.06 10.49 19.57
N ARG A 212 11.24 9.93 20.45
CA ARG A 212 9.81 10.28 20.52
C ARG A 212 9.69 11.77 20.88
N GLY A 213 8.86 12.50 20.15
CA GLY A 213 8.65 13.92 20.37
C GLY A 213 7.43 14.49 19.65
N SER A 214 7.32 15.81 19.63
CA SER A 214 6.27 16.53 18.92
C SER A 214 6.83 17.26 17.69
N SER A 215 5.94 17.51 16.72
CA SER A 215 6.26 18.33 15.55
C SER A 215 6.01 19.80 15.85
N ASN A 216 7.05 20.60 15.98
CA ASN A 216 6.93 22.04 16.16
C ASN A 216 7.69 22.77 15.06
N MET A 217 6.95 23.35 14.11
CA MET A 217 7.51 24.22 13.09
C MET A 217 7.39 25.69 13.55
N PRO A 218 8.49 26.44 13.71
CA PRO A 218 8.41 27.85 14.11
C PRO A 218 7.60 28.66 13.11
N LYS A 219 6.66 29.52 13.56
CA LYS A 219 5.79 30.30 12.66
C LYS A 219 6.55 31.13 11.61
N ASN A 220 7.76 31.58 11.93
CA ASN A 220 8.63 32.37 11.05
C ASN A 220 9.69 31.54 10.31
N TRP A 221 9.57 30.21 10.23
CA TRP A 221 10.60 29.35 9.61
C TRP A 221 10.92 29.74 8.15
N MET A 222 9.95 30.30 7.42
CA MET A 222 10.15 30.72 6.02
C MET A 222 11.22 31.82 5.87
N SER A 223 11.39 32.67 6.89
CA SER A 223 12.41 33.73 6.90
C SER A 223 13.78 33.27 7.40
N PHE A 224 13.92 31.99 7.77
CA PHE A 224 15.20 31.44 8.17
C PHE A 224 16.16 31.39 6.97
N SER A 225 17.44 31.57 7.25
CA SER A 225 18.50 31.27 6.28
C SER A 225 18.48 29.78 5.90
N ASP A 226 19.00 29.45 4.73
CA ASP A 226 19.03 28.06 4.24
C ASP A 226 19.72 27.12 5.24
N LYS A 227 20.85 27.55 5.83
CA LYS A 227 21.54 26.80 6.90
C LYS A 227 20.62 26.48 8.09
N LYS A 228 19.78 27.43 8.50
CA LYS A 228 18.86 27.25 9.63
C LYS A 228 17.65 26.39 9.23
N LYS A 229 17.16 26.49 7.99
CA LYS A 229 16.15 25.57 7.44
C LYS A 229 16.67 24.13 7.37
N SER A 230 17.89 23.93 6.88
CA SER A 230 18.52 22.60 6.83
C SER A 230 18.69 22.02 8.24
N LYS A 231 19.15 22.81 9.22
CA LYS A 231 19.24 22.35 10.61
C LYS A 231 17.88 21.92 11.16
N LEU A 232 16.83 22.72 10.92
CA LEU A 232 15.47 22.39 11.35
C LEU A 232 14.95 21.10 10.67
N LEU A 233 15.24 20.91 9.37
CA LEU A 233 14.91 19.67 8.67
C LEU A 233 15.55 18.46 9.38
N GLU A 234 16.83 18.56 9.72
CA GLU A 234 17.55 17.47 10.41
C GLU A 234 16.99 17.18 11.81
N GLU A 235 16.53 18.20 12.54
CA GLU A 235 15.85 18.05 13.83
C GLU A 235 14.51 17.30 13.67
N LEU A 236 13.69 17.69 12.69
CA LEU A 236 12.43 16.99 12.40
C LEU A 236 12.67 15.53 12.00
N ARG A 237 13.65 15.28 11.13
CA ARG A 237 14.02 13.91 10.71
C ARG A 237 14.55 13.04 11.84
N SER A 238 14.96 13.62 12.96
CA SER A 238 15.42 12.91 14.16
C SER A 238 14.29 12.65 15.18
N THR A 239 13.06 13.06 14.86
CA THR A 239 11.91 13.02 15.75
C THR A 239 10.88 12.01 15.26
N ARG A 240 10.46 11.07 16.13
CA ARG A 240 9.34 10.18 15.87
C ARG A 240 8.07 10.76 16.47
N VAL A 241 7.10 11.07 15.61
CA VAL A 241 5.76 11.53 16.01
C VAL A 241 4.78 10.39 15.81
N ILE A 242 4.14 9.94 16.88
CA ILE A 242 3.17 8.85 16.88
C ILE A 242 1.81 9.44 17.22
N GLY A 243 0.81 9.17 16.36
CA GLY A 243 -0.54 9.64 16.57
C GLY A 243 -1.26 8.86 17.67
N GLY A 244 -1.97 9.55 18.56
CA GLY A 244 -2.72 8.91 19.65
C GLY A 244 -3.99 8.18 19.19
N CYS A 245 -4.56 8.57 18.04
CA CYS A 245 -5.73 7.93 17.45
C CYS A 245 -5.77 8.13 15.93
N SER A 246 -6.79 7.59 15.29
CA SER A 246 -6.98 7.64 13.84
C SER A 246 -7.19 9.06 13.31
N GLN A 247 -7.74 9.97 14.12
CA GLN A 247 -7.99 11.38 13.76
C GLN A 247 -6.80 12.30 14.04
N ASP A 248 -5.77 11.83 14.75
CA ASP A 248 -4.63 12.67 15.14
C ASP A 248 -3.85 13.17 13.91
N MET A 249 -3.77 14.48 13.72
CA MET A 249 -3.07 15.07 12.58
C MET A 249 -1.55 15.23 12.80
N GLY A 250 -1.04 15.00 14.01
CA GLY A 250 0.35 15.22 14.40
C GLY A 250 1.38 14.57 13.46
N PRO A 251 1.33 13.25 13.21
CA PRO A 251 2.26 12.58 12.29
C PRO A 251 2.18 13.12 10.85
N ARG A 252 1.00 13.51 10.42
CA ARG A 252 0.75 14.02 9.07
C ARG A 252 1.26 15.44 8.90
N ILE A 253 0.97 16.32 9.85
CA ILE A 253 1.55 17.67 9.96
C ILE A 253 3.08 17.58 10.00
N HIS A 254 3.63 16.60 10.72
CA HIS A 254 5.06 16.36 10.75
C HIS A 254 5.65 16.03 9.38
N ALA A 255 5.01 15.14 8.62
CA ALA A 255 5.43 14.81 7.27
C ALA A 255 5.33 16.02 6.32
N VAL A 256 4.28 16.84 6.43
CA VAL A 256 4.15 18.09 5.66
C VAL A 256 5.29 19.05 5.99
N ASN A 257 5.64 19.23 7.27
CA ASN A 257 6.74 20.09 7.68
C ASN A 257 8.09 19.61 7.13
N ILE A 258 8.33 18.29 7.12
CA ILE A 258 9.51 17.68 6.50
C ILE A 258 9.50 17.94 4.98
N ALA A 259 8.37 17.72 4.30
CA ALA A 259 8.26 17.93 2.86
C ALA A 259 8.50 19.40 2.49
N LEU A 260 7.89 20.35 3.21
CA LEU A 260 8.07 21.79 3.00
C LEU A 260 9.53 22.22 3.15
N LEU A 261 10.19 21.80 4.24
CA LEU A 261 11.60 22.14 4.46
C LEU A 261 12.50 21.46 3.43
N SER A 262 12.20 20.21 3.05
CA SER A 262 12.97 19.48 2.05
C SER A 262 12.90 20.14 0.68
N ALA A 263 11.71 20.60 0.27
CA ALA A 263 11.51 21.37 -0.96
C ALA A 263 12.29 22.69 -0.94
N GLU A 264 12.22 23.43 0.17
CA GLU A 264 12.91 24.72 0.32
C GLU A 264 14.43 24.60 0.36
N THR A 265 14.94 23.46 0.85
CA THR A 265 16.38 23.16 1.03
C THR A 265 16.97 22.21 -0.01
N TYR A 266 16.27 21.95 -1.12
CA TYR A 266 16.75 21.13 -2.25
C TYR A 266 17.02 19.65 -1.92
N ASN A 267 16.30 19.08 -0.96
CA ASN A 267 16.44 17.69 -0.56
C ASN A 267 15.38 16.80 -1.22
N TRP A 268 15.51 16.53 -2.52
CA TRP A 268 14.55 15.75 -3.32
C TRP A 268 14.18 14.41 -2.68
N ASN A 269 15.18 13.64 -2.27
CA ASN A 269 14.99 12.28 -1.74
C ASN A 269 14.10 12.25 -0.49
N ILE A 270 14.24 13.26 0.36
CA ILE A 270 13.46 13.41 1.59
C ILE A 270 12.09 13.99 1.26
N PHE A 271 12.04 14.98 0.35
CA PHE A 271 10.81 15.57 -0.14
C PHE A 271 9.86 14.50 -0.70
N LEU A 272 10.31 13.72 -1.67
CA LEU A 272 9.46 12.76 -2.36
C LEU A 272 8.94 11.69 -1.39
N LYS A 273 9.78 11.14 -0.51
CA LYS A 273 9.32 10.17 0.50
C LYS A 273 8.31 10.76 1.47
N ALA A 274 8.57 11.97 1.99
CA ALA A 274 7.63 12.64 2.87
C ALA A 274 6.31 12.96 2.16
N HIS A 275 6.36 13.34 0.88
CA HIS A 275 5.18 13.59 0.06
C HIS A 275 4.39 12.31 -0.22
N LEU A 276 5.06 11.21 -0.56
CA LEU A 276 4.41 9.91 -0.74
C LEU A 276 3.77 9.40 0.56
N ASP A 277 4.37 9.68 1.73
CA ASP A 277 3.74 9.37 3.02
C ASP A 277 2.48 10.19 3.27
N ILE A 278 2.45 11.46 2.85
CA ILE A 278 1.25 12.32 2.89
C ILE A 278 0.18 11.75 1.95
N MET A 279 0.53 11.45 0.71
CA MET A 279 -0.40 10.89 -0.27
C MET A 279 -0.98 9.54 0.17
N ASN A 280 -0.13 8.69 0.75
CA ASN A 280 -0.49 7.34 1.19
C ASN A 280 -0.90 7.28 2.68
N ASP A 281 -1.06 8.43 3.34
CA ASP A 281 -1.36 8.57 4.78
C ASP A 281 -0.57 7.62 5.70
N ARG A 282 0.69 7.35 5.35
CA ARG A 282 1.51 6.27 5.92
C ARG A 282 2.19 6.74 7.21
N PHE A 283 1.49 6.66 8.33
CA PHE A 283 1.94 7.20 9.60
C PHE A 283 1.78 6.23 10.78
N ASP A 284 2.70 6.34 11.74
CA ASP A 284 2.62 5.61 13.01
C ASP A 284 1.47 6.15 13.86
N ARG A 285 0.51 5.28 14.19
CA ARG A 285 -0.64 5.59 15.05
C ARG A 285 -0.88 4.45 16.02
N VAL A 286 -1.33 4.77 17.23
CA VAL A 286 -1.77 3.76 18.21
C VAL A 286 -3.02 3.04 17.71
N SER A 287 -3.88 3.72 16.95
CA SER A 287 -5.04 3.16 16.26
C SER A 287 -5.26 3.93 14.96
N ASP A 288 -5.53 3.22 13.86
CA ASP A 288 -5.75 3.80 12.54
C ASP A 288 -6.98 3.16 11.88
N GLY A 289 -8.10 3.87 11.91
CA GLY A 289 -9.39 3.43 11.36
C GLY A 289 -9.65 4.05 9.99
N SER A 290 -10.19 3.26 9.07
CA SER A 290 -10.43 3.65 7.67
C SER A 290 -11.38 4.84 7.50
N TYR A 291 -12.30 5.05 8.46
CA TYR A 291 -13.24 6.18 8.45
C TYR A 291 -12.55 7.56 8.49
N ALA A 292 -11.33 7.65 9.03
CA ALA A 292 -10.59 8.90 9.11
C ALA A 292 -9.87 9.25 7.80
N TRP A 293 -9.69 8.28 6.89
CA TRP A 293 -8.91 8.49 5.67
C TRP A 293 -9.60 9.51 4.75
N GLY A 294 -10.91 9.36 4.52
CA GLY A 294 -11.70 10.18 3.58
C GLY A 294 -11.62 11.70 3.81
N GLN A 295 -11.29 12.15 5.01
CA GLN A 295 -11.19 13.57 5.36
C GLN A 295 -9.83 14.22 5.02
N ARG A 296 -8.82 13.41 4.67
CA ARG A 296 -7.45 13.87 4.38
C ARG A 296 -7.22 13.94 2.88
N ASN A 297 -6.68 15.03 2.36
CA ASN A 297 -6.44 15.15 0.92
C ASN A 297 -5.23 14.32 0.49
N THR A 298 -5.19 13.86 -0.78
CA THR A 298 -4.08 13.01 -1.24
C THR A 298 -2.89 13.81 -1.76
N TYR A 299 -3.11 15.07 -2.18
CA TYR A 299 -2.07 15.94 -2.74
C TYR A 299 -1.33 15.32 -3.94
N ILE A 300 -1.99 14.44 -4.70
CA ILE A 300 -1.40 13.87 -5.92
C ILE A 300 -1.09 14.94 -6.98
N ARG A 301 -1.87 16.03 -6.99
CA ARG A 301 -1.69 17.14 -7.94
C ARG A 301 -0.31 17.77 -7.83
N GLU A 302 0.23 17.90 -6.62
CA GLU A 302 1.59 18.39 -6.40
C GLU A 302 2.65 17.56 -7.14
N LEU A 303 2.42 16.24 -7.27
CA LEU A 303 3.28 15.37 -8.07
C LEU A 303 3.03 15.52 -9.57
N GLU A 304 1.79 15.79 -10.01
CA GLU A 304 1.46 16.01 -11.42
C GLU A 304 2.01 17.33 -11.97
N GLU A 305 2.13 18.35 -11.12
CA GLU A 305 2.72 19.66 -11.46
C GLU A 305 4.25 19.61 -11.46
N LEU A 306 4.84 18.57 -10.86
CA LEU A 306 6.23 18.21 -11.09
C LEU A 306 6.27 17.39 -12.37
N ASN A 307 7.23 17.66 -13.25
CA ASN A 307 7.36 17.01 -14.57
C ASN A 307 7.76 15.50 -14.48
N ILE A 308 7.23 14.75 -13.50
CA ILE A 308 7.43 13.31 -13.32
C ILE A 308 6.26 12.54 -13.95
N ASN A 309 6.53 11.31 -14.38
CA ASN A 309 5.48 10.39 -14.75
C ASN A 309 4.81 9.79 -13.49
N VAL A 310 3.77 10.46 -12.99
CA VAL A 310 3.02 10.04 -11.79
C VAL A 310 2.44 8.64 -11.94
N LEU A 311 1.91 8.29 -13.12
CA LEU A 311 1.37 6.96 -13.37
C LEU A 311 2.44 5.89 -13.12
N LYS A 312 3.62 6.00 -13.74
CA LYS A 312 4.71 5.02 -13.56
C LYS A 312 5.20 4.97 -12.12
N LEU A 313 5.33 6.12 -11.45
CA LEU A 313 5.70 6.18 -10.03
C LEU A 313 4.70 5.40 -9.17
N VAL A 314 3.41 5.72 -9.31
CA VAL A 314 2.34 5.17 -8.46
C VAL A 314 2.11 3.68 -8.75
N MET A 315 2.19 3.26 -10.01
CA MET A 315 2.11 1.84 -10.37
C MET A 315 3.33 1.07 -9.86
N GLY A 316 4.54 1.64 -9.97
CA GLY A 316 5.77 1.04 -9.47
C GLY A 316 5.74 0.71 -7.98
N ILE A 317 5.21 1.63 -7.16
CA ILE A 317 5.04 1.43 -5.70
C ILE A 317 3.83 0.53 -5.33
N SER A 318 3.02 0.12 -6.31
CA SER A 318 1.84 -0.74 -6.11
C SER A 318 2.16 -2.22 -6.30
N PHE A 319 3.13 -2.57 -7.15
CA PHE A 319 3.55 -3.97 -7.33
C PHE A 319 4.16 -4.56 -6.05
N ARG A 320 4.09 -5.88 -5.90
CA ARG A 320 4.76 -6.66 -4.86
C ARG A 320 5.75 -7.61 -5.51
N VAL A 321 7.00 -7.50 -5.10
CA VAL A 321 8.12 -8.22 -5.72
C VAL A 321 9.03 -8.85 -4.67
N GLU A 322 9.73 -9.90 -5.07
CA GLU A 322 10.63 -10.66 -4.21
C GLU A 322 11.98 -9.96 -4.03
N ASN A 323 12.48 -9.31 -5.07
CA ASN A 323 13.80 -8.70 -5.13
C ASN A 323 13.76 -7.16 -5.32
N PRO A 324 13.01 -6.42 -4.48
CA PRO A 324 13.04 -4.96 -4.54
C PRO A 324 14.44 -4.44 -4.20
N VAL A 325 14.73 -3.20 -4.57
CA VAL A 325 15.88 -2.50 -3.99
C VAL A 325 15.64 -2.26 -2.49
N THR A 326 16.71 -2.07 -1.71
CA THR A 326 16.63 -1.75 -0.28
C THR A 326 15.73 -0.53 -0.05
N ASN A 327 14.80 -0.57 0.90
CA ASN A 327 13.86 0.54 1.16
C ASN A 327 12.97 0.96 -0.03
N HIS A 328 12.65 0.05 -0.97
CA HIS A 328 11.58 0.28 -1.94
C HIS A 328 10.31 0.78 -1.22
N TYR A 329 9.69 1.82 -1.77
CA TYR A 329 8.48 2.38 -1.18
C TYR A 329 7.27 1.60 -1.65
N TYR A 330 6.71 0.75 -0.79
CA TYR A 330 5.39 0.15 -1.06
C TYR A 330 4.27 1.07 -0.57
N GLY A 331 3.36 1.46 -1.47
CA GLY A 331 2.15 2.16 -1.09
C GLY A 331 1.00 1.20 -0.74
N SER A 332 0.00 1.71 -0.02
CA SER A 332 -1.17 0.94 0.38
C SER A 332 -2.17 0.92 -0.77
N ILE A 333 -2.56 -0.25 -1.25
CA ILE A 333 -3.48 -0.41 -2.39
C ILE A 333 -4.77 0.39 -2.20
N GLY A 334 -5.35 0.36 -1.00
CA GLY A 334 -6.57 1.11 -0.71
C GLY A 334 -6.40 2.63 -0.81
N ARG A 335 -5.27 3.15 -0.32
CA ARG A 335 -5.00 4.60 -0.29
C ARG A 335 -4.51 5.12 -1.64
N ILE A 336 -3.72 4.32 -2.36
CA ILE A 336 -3.31 4.63 -3.73
C ILE A 336 -4.53 4.73 -4.63
N GLY A 337 -5.50 3.80 -4.53
CA GLY A 337 -6.72 3.84 -5.34
C GLY A 337 -7.42 5.20 -5.23
N ARG A 338 -7.54 5.71 -4.00
CA ARG A 338 -8.05 7.06 -3.78
C ARG A 338 -7.22 8.15 -4.45
N ALA A 339 -5.90 8.17 -4.23
CA ALA A 339 -5.02 9.18 -4.82
C ALA A 339 -5.15 9.21 -6.35
N LEU A 340 -5.19 8.04 -6.99
CA LEU A 340 -5.38 7.93 -8.42
C LEU A 340 -6.76 8.44 -8.89
N SER A 341 -7.82 8.30 -8.10
CA SER A 341 -9.17 8.81 -8.47
C SER A 341 -9.24 10.35 -8.55
N GLU A 342 -8.32 11.02 -7.85
CA GLU A 342 -8.16 12.48 -7.82
C GLU A 342 -7.26 13.00 -8.96
N SER A 343 -6.57 12.11 -9.70
CA SER A 343 -5.70 12.46 -10.83
C SER A 343 -6.47 13.03 -12.02
N GLN A 344 -5.79 13.85 -12.83
CA GLN A 344 -6.32 14.31 -14.11
C GLN A 344 -6.20 13.26 -15.23
N ASN A 345 -5.32 12.26 -15.09
CA ASN A 345 -5.02 11.25 -16.12
C ASN A 345 -5.86 9.98 -15.99
N LYS A 346 -7.15 10.12 -15.69
CA LYS A 346 -8.06 9.03 -15.31
C LYS A 346 -8.11 7.88 -16.32
N THR A 347 -8.25 8.18 -17.61
CA THR A 347 -8.36 7.15 -18.65
C THR A 347 -7.09 6.30 -18.76
N GLU A 348 -5.91 6.91 -18.68
CA GLU A 348 -4.64 6.18 -18.76
C GLU A 348 -4.43 5.29 -17.52
N ILE A 349 -4.79 5.81 -16.33
CA ILE A 349 -4.79 5.07 -15.07
C ILE A 349 -5.71 3.85 -15.15
N GLU A 350 -6.98 4.05 -15.54
CA GLU A 350 -7.96 2.98 -15.66
C GLU A 350 -7.47 1.88 -16.60
N ASN A 351 -7.01 2.26 -17.79
CA ASN A 351 -6.51 1.31 -18.79
C ASN A 351 -5.28 0.56 -18.28
N THR A 352 -4.37 1.23 -17.59
CA THR A 352 -3.15 0.60 -17.06
C THR A 352 -3.47 -0.42 -15.97
N ILE A 353 -4.37 -0.08 -15.05
CA ILE A 353 -4.78 -1.00 -13.98
C ILE A 353 -5.53 -2.21 -14.58
N LEU A 354 -6.48 -1.98 -15.48
CA LEU A 354 -7.26 -3.06 -16.12
C LEU A 354 -6.37 -3.96 -16.99
N ALA A 355 -5.36 -3.40 -17.65
CA ALA A 355 -4.35 -4.17 -18.37
C ALA A 355 -3.56 -5.08 -17.42
N ALA A 356 -3.16 -4.59 -16.25
CA ALA A 356 -2.49 -5.42 -15.23
C ALA A 356 -3.38 -6.58 -14.74
N ILE A 357 -4.67 -6.32 -14.47
CA ILE A 357 -5.63 -7.34 -14.02
C ILE A 357 -5.78 -8.47 -15.05
N SER A 358 -5.86 -8.10 -16.34
CA SER A 358 -6.14 -9.02 -17.45
C SER A 358 -4.89 -9.71 -18.03
N ASP A 359 -3.68 -9.35 -17.57
CA ASP A 359 -2.42 -9.86 -18.12
C ASP A 359 -2.12 -11.28 -17.63
N ASN A 360 -2.18 -12.26 -18.52
CA ASN A 360 -1.89 -13.66 -18.18
C ASN A 360 -0.41 -13.96 -17.93
N ASN A 361 0.49 -13.02 -18.24
CA ASN A 361 1.92 -13.16 -17.93
C ASN A 361 2.31 -12.49 -16.60
N LEU A 362 1.34 -11.84 -15.92
CA LEU A 362 1.54 -11.32 -14.57
C LEU A 362 1.02 -12.36 -13.57
N ASP A 363 1.71 -12.48 -12.44
CA ASP A 363 1.35 -13.41 -11.39
C ASP A 363 0.00 -13.07 -10.73
N TYR A 364 -0.69 -14.09 -10.20
CA TYR A 364 -2.04 -13.89 -9.64
C TYR A 364 -2.06 -12.90 -8.48
N TYR A 365 -1.06 -12.91 -7.60
CA TYR A 365 -1.01 -11.99 -6.47
C TYR A 365 -1.02 -10.53 -6.91
N ASN A 366 -0.14 -10.13 -7.84
CA ASN A 366 -0.17 -8.77 -8.36
C ASN A 366 -1.47 -8.48 -9.12
N ARG A 367 -1.97 -9.39 -9.96
CA ARG A 367 -3.25 -9.15 -10.68
C ARG A 367 -4.41 -8.90 -9.71
N LEU A 368 -4.49 -9.64 -8.61
CA LEU A 368 -5.53 -9.46 -7.58
C LEU A 368 -5.33 -8.18 -6.77
N LEU A 369 -4.09 -7.78 -6.46
CA LEU A 369 -3.82 -6.48 -5.85
C LEU A 369 -4.30 -5.33 -6.76
N PHE A 370 -4.09 -5.45 -8.07
CA PHE A 370 -4.57 -4.45 -9.03
C PHE A 370 -6.10 -4.48 -9.19
N PHE A 371 -6.77 -5.62 -9.00
CA PHE A 371 -8.22 -5.69 -8.89
C PHE A 371 -8.71 -4.84 -7.71
N PHE A 372 -8.13 -5.03 -6.52
CA PHE A 372 -8.49 -4.23 -5.34
C PHE A 372 -8.10 -2.75 -5.52
N LEU A 373 -6.98 -2.46 -6.19
CA LEU A 373 -6.61 -1.09 -6.53
C LEU A 373 -7.69 -0.40 -7.35
N PHE A 374 -8.22 -1.09 -8.37
CA PHE A 374 -9.29 -0.57 -9.22
C PHE A 374 -10.60 -0.39 -8.45
N LYS A 375 -10.99 -1.34 -7.58
CA LYS A 375 -12.17 -1.21 -6.72
C LYS A 375 -12.06 0.03 -5.82
N ASN A 376 -10.90 0.23 -5.19
CA ASN A 376 -10.64 1.40 -4.35
C ASN A 376 -10.70 2.68 -5.18
N TYR A 377 -10.02 2.74 -6.33
CA TYR A 377 -10.13 3.85 -7.28
C TYR A 377 -11.59 4.18 -7.61
N ASN A 378 -12.37 3.17 -7.99
CA ASN A 378 -13.74 3.38 -8.44
C ASN A 378 -14.68 3.80 -7.30
N SER A 379 -14.43 3.36 -6.07
CA SER A 379 -15.21 3.79 -4.90
C SER A 379 -15.14 5.30 -4.66
N TYR A 380 -14.00 5.92 -4.99
CA TYR A 380 -13.76 7.36 -4.86
C TYR A 380 -14.04 8.17 -6.14
N THR A 381 -14.33 7.52 -7.27
CA THR A 381 -14.88 8.21 -8.45
C THR A 381 -16.16 8.96 -8.04
N THR A 382 -16.35 10.20 -8.47
CA THR A 382 -17.53 11.00 -8.06
C THR A 382 -18.72 10.88 -9.03
N ASN A 383 -18.48 10.42 -10.26
CA ASN A 383 -19.52 10.27 -11.27
C ASN A 383 -20.08 8.83 -11.28
N ASP A 384 -21.35 8.68 -10.93
CA ASP A 384 -22.01 7.37 -10.82
C ASP A 384 -22.15 6.63 -12.16
N THR A 385 -22.31 7.34 -13.27
CA THR A 385 -22.29 6.72 -14.61
C THR A 385 -20.91 6.13 -14.90
N GLN A 386 -19.85 6.88 -14.61
CA GLN A 386 -18.48 6.38 -14.77
C GLN A 386 -18.21 5.19 -13.85
N LYS A 387 -18.73 5.18 -12.62
CA LYS A 387 -18.61 4.04 -11.71
C LYS A 387 -19.13 2.75 -12.32
N LYS A 388 -20.34 2.80 -12.90
CA LYS A 388 -20.97 1.64 -13.54
C LYS A 388 -20.18 1.16 -14.77
N VAL A 389 -19.73 2.09 -15.61
CA VAL A 389 -18.86 1.75 -16.76
C VAL A 389 -17.57 1.10 -16.29
N ASN A 390 -16.97 1.60 -15.20
CA ASN A 390 -15.76 1.02 -14.63
C ASN A 390 -16.00 -0.37 -14.04
N GLU A 391 -17.15 -0.62 -13.41
CA GLU A 391 -17.56 -1.96 -12.95
C GLU A 391 -17.67 -2.94 -14.12
N GLU A 392 -18.29 -2.56 -15.23
CA GLU A 392 -18.38 -3.39 -16.43
C GLU A 392 -16.99 -3.72 -17.00
N LYS A 393 -16.10 -2.71 -17.10
CA LYS A 393 -14.71 -2.91 -17.52
C LYS A 393 -13.95 -3.85 -16.58
N LEU A 394 -14.14 -3.71 -15.27
CA LEU A 394 -13.52 -4.57 -14.27
C LEU A 394 -13.99 -6.02 -14.42
N LEU A 395 -15.30 -6.23 -14.58
CA LEU A 395 -15.89 -7.55 -14.81
C LEU A 395 -15.34 -8.20 -16.09
N ALA A 396 -15.12 -7.42 -17.15
CA ALA A 396 -14.46 -7.91 -18.35
C ALA A 396 -12.99 -8.30 -18.08
N ALA A 397 -12.24 -7.47 -17.35
CA ALA A 397 -10.83 -7.71 -17.06
C ALA A 397 -10.59 -8.99 -16.22
N ILE A 398 -11.51 -9.33 -15.31
CA ILE A 398 -11.36 -10.53 -14.47
C ILE A 398 -11.68 -11.84 -15.19
N THR A 399 -12.23 -11.82 -16.41
CA THR A 399 -12.55 -13.05 -17.15
C THR A 399 -11.32 -13.90 -17.49
N ASN A 400 -10.14 -13.30 -17.46
CA ASN A 400 -8.86 -13.99 -17.68
C ASN A 400 -8.30 -14.65 -16.40
N PHE A 401 -8.98 -14.58 -15.25
CA PHE A 401 -8.62 -15.38 -14.09
C PHE A 401 -9.22 -16.79 -14.18
N PRO A 402 -8.59 -17.78 -13.51
CA PRO A 402 -9.24 -19.05 -13.23
C PRO A 402 -10.64 -18.89 -12.61
N ASP A 403 -11.57 -19.79 -12.98
CA ASP A 403 -12.98 -19.71 -12.59
C ASP A 403 -13.21 -19.55 -11.08
N TYR A 404 -12.40 -20.22 -10.26
CA TYR A 404 -12.53 -20.17 -8.80
C TYR A 404 -12.17 -18.80 -8.21
N TYR A 405 -11.34 -17.99 -8.88
CA TYR A 405 -11.15 -16.58 -8.52
C TYR A 405 -12.30 -15.74 -9.08
N THR A 406 -12.61 -15.90 -10.36
CA THR A 406 -13.66 -15.11 -11.04
C THR A 406 -15.02 -15.20 -10.34
N GLN A 407 -15.40 -16.38 -9.85
CA GLN A 407 -16.63 -16.57 -9.08
C GLN A 407 -16.64 -15.75 -7.79
N GLN A 408 -15.56 -15.80 -7.01
CA GLN A 408 -15.43 -15.03 -5.77
C GLN A 408 -15.39 -13.53 -6.04
N LEU A 409 -14.64 -13.08 -7.05
CA LEU A 409 -14.48 -11.67 -7.38
C LEU A 409 -15.78 -11.01 -7.86
N LYS A 410 -16.71 -11.78 -8.45
CA LYS A 410 -18.03 -11.29 -8.87
C LYS A 410 -19.00 -11.04 -7.72
N GLU A 411 -18.70 -11.55 -6.52
CA GLU A 411 -19.52 -11.33 -5.32
C GLU A 411 -19.29 -9.94 -4.70
N PHE A 412 -18.30 -9.17 -5.17
CA PHE A 412 -17.95 -7.82 -4.69
C PHE A 412 -18.43 -6.70 -5.61
#